data_AF-A0ABD2CTB5-F1
#
_entry.id   AF-A0ABD2CTB5-F1
#
_cell.length_a   1.000
_cell.length_b   1.000
_cell.length_c   1.000
_cell.angle_alpha   90.00
_cell.angle_beta   90.00
_cell.angle_gamma   90.00
#
_symmetry.space_group_name_H-M   'P 1'
#
loop_
_entity.id
_entity.type
_entity.pdbx_description
1 polymer ?
#
loop_
_entity_poly.entity_id
_entity_poly.type
_entity_poly.pdbx_seq_one_letter_code
_entity_poly.pdbx_strand_id
1 'polypeptide(L)'
;MQSRFMANEMTYKRKKYHRGDTHLKKGWRTKRRTKDLDEIDEDLKEENVKQLLHQEVDLDKPGAAQHYCVHCARYFINQTALHSHFTTKVHKRRLKALELEPYSIEESERAAGKGSYIEPQKRKIETLTVDSNTDTISQSNLLKDIFYVTNRKYASTLYVSGRNANKSFAFLSPYLDFDERFDDIDKLQRELKLRKLNMDAIEMKKAWDFYKTIEANNVALEIRKKEVSSEIISLQEKKEKTSEDEQQLANLFLQAKIIKQDIKTAKELQWDLDESIIEKLLKLPNKLHEKTPPETSVILQNVGKLCILPENNRKSHIEIGKLLNLLEYKDPITYYLLNDATLFEYGLLNLAGKILNDNNLIRITGSDFCRSILVEGSGLNHEDPIETFMLENNNESNRDLLNHMHLVGGASLASMLGIHAKQLIMPQYFPIKYYSVGRQYTPIPKETTLSGLFTVSQASAIHIFLMINSTECTGCTTELEKMLEIICEFYNNITDHYRVVMRSAPELQTCEQMRISFELWSSFSEQYIEVGHISLYGKYFSKRLLIGYETPEGKEFPSIISGTMLSVPRILGCLLEENPDKFVIPSKIVEQMPNYHTIGTELN
;
A
#
# COMPACT_ATOMS: atom_id res chain seq x y z
N MET A 1 -63.89 10.37 -32.86
CA MET A 1 -63.54 10.20 -31.44
C MET A 1 -62.10 9.71 -31.39
N GLN A 2 -61.18 10.57 -30.91
CA GLN A 2 -59.81 10.32 -30.40
C GLN A 2 -58.89 9.35 -31.18
N SER A 3 -57.94 9.82 -31.99
CA SER A 3 -56.61 10.36 -31.62
C SER A 3 -55.65 9.36 -30.97
N ARG A 4 -54.59 8.95 -31.68
CA ARG A 4 -53.22 9.09 -31.18
C ARG A 4 -52.18 8.94 -32.30
N PHE A 5 -51.34 9.96 -32.37
CA PHE A 5 -50.22 10.16 -33.26
C PHE A 5 -49.14 9.09 -33.07
N MET A 6 -48.67 8.49 -34.17
CA MET A 6 -47.27 8.03 -34.26
C MET A 6 -46.59 8.88 -35.32
N ALA A 7 -45.65 9.70 -34.86
CA ALA A 7 -44.85 10.59 -35.68
C ALA A 7 -43.89 9.78 -36.56
N ASN A 8 -43.90 10.10 -37.85
CA ASN A 8 -42.87 9.75 -38.83
C ASN A 8 -41.52 10.34 -38.40
N GLU A 9 -40.57 9.51 -37.98
CA GLU A 9 -39.15 9.83 -38.07
C GLU A 9 -38.53 9.04 -39.24
N MET A 10 -38.79 9.53 -40.46
CA MET A 10 -37.97 9.18 -41.62
C MET A 10 -36.55 9.73 -41.40
N THR A 11 -35.62 8.87 -40.99
CA THR A 11 -34.20 9.20 -40.96
C THR A 11 -33.72 9.48 -42.39
N TYR A 12 -33.41 10.74 -42.67
CA TYR A 12 -32.91 11.20 -43.96
C TYR A 12 -31.57 10.50 -44.27
N LYS A 13 -31.59 9.49 -45.15
CA LYS A 13 -30.38 8.79 -45.63
C LYS A 13 -29.57 9.77 -46.48
N ARG A 14 -28.63 10.50 -45.87
CA ARG A 14 -27.64 11.30 -46.61
C ARG A 14 -26.83 10.33 -47.49
N LYS A 15 -27.14 10.28 -48.79
CA LYS A 15 -26.25 9.75 -49.82
C LYS A 15 -24.93 10.53 -49.71
N LYS A 16 -23.92 9.96 -49.06
CA LYS A 16 -22.55 10.47 -49.18
C LYS A 16 -22.11 10.22 -50.61
N TYR A 17 -22.09 11.30 -51.37
CA TYR A 17 -21.49 11.45 -52.68
C TYR A 17 -20.08 10.82 -52.70
N HIS A 18 -19.78 10.07 -53.76
CA HIS A 18 -18.46 9.65 -54.26
C HIS A 18 -17.30 9.58 -53.25
N ARG A 19 -16.79 8.36 -52.97
CA ARG A 19 -15.40 8.16 -52.55
C ARG A 19 -14.49 8.53 -53.71
N GLY A 20 -14.27 9.82 -53.91
CA GLY A 20 -13.23 10.27 -54.83
C GLY A 20 -11.88 10.03 -54.17
N ASP A 21 -11.05 9.18 -54.76
CA ASP A 21 -9.62 9.01 -54.42
C ASP A 21 -8.79 10.27 -54.72
N THR A 22 -9.40 11.46 -54.81
CA THR A 22 -8.70 12.71 -55.10
C THR A 22 -7.61 13.02 -54.07
N HIS A 23 -7.79 12.62 -52.81
CA HIS A 23 -6.76 12.77 -51.78
C HIS A 23 -5.61 11.76 -51.95
N LEU A 24 -5.92 10.49 -52.26
CA LEU A 24 -4.92 9.47 -52.56
C LEU A 24 -4.17 9.78 -53.87
N LYS A 25 -4.88 10.14 -54.95
CA LYS A 25 -4.33 10.61 -56.23
C LYS A 25 -3.50 11.89 -56.09
N LYS A 26 -3.80 12.77 -55.13
CA LYS A 26 -2.95 13.93 -54.83
C LYS A 26 -1.67 13.53 -54.10
N GLY A 27 -1.74 12.55 -53.19
CA GLY A 27 -0.59 12.00 -52.47
C GLY A 27 0.34 11.15 -53.34
N TRP A 28 -0.21 10.42 -54.33
CA TRP A 28 0.56 9.59 -55.27
C TRP A 28 1.20 10.38 -56.42
N ARG A 29 0.94 11.69 -56.53
CA ARG A 29 1.65 12.54 -57.50
C ARG A 29 3.11 12.68 -57.07
N THR A 30 4.03 12.23 -57.92
CA THR A 30 5.49 12.24 -57.70
C THR A 30 6.03 13.60 -57.25
N LYS A 31 5.46 14.71 -57.73
CA LYS A 31 5.88 16.08 -57.35
C LYS A 31 5.71 16.40 -55.85
N ARG A 32 4.94 15.63 -55.08
CA ARG A 32 4.65 15.89 -53.65
C ARG A 32 4.71 14.63 -52.78
N ARG A 33 5.31 13.54 -53.26
CA ARG A 33 5.44 12.31 -52.47
C ARG A 33 6.47 12.53 -51.37
N THR A 34 6.05 12.31 -50.14
CA THR A 34 6.92 12.27 -48.95
C THR A 34 7.29 10.83 -48.66
N LYS A 35 8.35 10.62 -47.87
CA LYS A 35 8.69 9.27 -47.39
C LYS A 35 7.51 8.61 -46.68
N ASP A 36 7.32 7.33 -47.00
CA ASP A 36 6.31 6.48 -46.37
C ASP A 36 6.78 6.07 -44.94
N LEU A 37 5.90 5.44 -44.15
CA LEU A 37 6.18 5.21 -42.72
C LEU A 37 7.28 4.16 -42.49
N ASP A 38 7.34 3.16 -43.36
CA ASP A 38 8.37 2.12 -43.43
C ASP A 38 9.74 2.70 -43.83
N GLU A 39 9.79 3.59 -44.82
CA GLU A 39 11.04 4.28 -45.20
C GLU A 39 11.56 5.17 -44.05
N ILE A 40 10.66 5.82 -43.30
CA ILE A 40 11.04 6.61 -42.12
C ILE A 40 11.47 5.69 -40.97
N ASP A 41 10.92 4.48 -40.88
CA ASP A 41 11.36 3.46 -39.93
C ASP A 41 12.83 3.08 -40.12
N GLU A 42 13.23 2.89 -41.37
CA GLU A 42 14.62 2.64 -41.73
C GLU A 42 15.52 3.83 -41.39
N ASP A 43 15.04 5.06 -41.62
CA ASP A 43 15.75 6.29 -41.23
C ASP A 43 15.92 6.41 -39.70
N LEU A 44 15.06 5.79 -38.90
CA LEU A 44 15.12 5.80 -37.43
C LEU A 44 16.16 4.85 -36.83
N LYS A 45 16.81 4.00 -37.64
CA LYS A 45 17.95 3.20 -37.20
C LYS A 45 19.13 4.11 -36.82
N GLU A 46 19.83 3.76 -35.75
CA GLU A 46 20.83 4.65 -35.12
C GLU A 46 21.90 5.18 -36.10
N GLU A 47 22.37 4.34 -37.01
CA GLU A 47 23.36 4.72 -38.03
C GLU A 47 22.81 5.78 -38.99
N ASN A 48 21.57 5.60 -39.45
CA ASN A 48 20.89 6.51 -40.39
C ASN A 48 20.51 7.83 -39.71
N VAL A 49 20.03 7.78 -38.46
CA VAL A 49 19.72 8.98 -37.67
C VAL A 49 20.95 9.87 -37.53
N LYS A 50 22.11 9.28 -37.21
CA LYS A 50 23.36 10.03 -37.06
C LYS A 50 23.75 10.73 -38.35
N GLN A 51 23.67 10.03 -39.49
CA GLN A 51 23.95 10.61 -40.81
C GLN A 51 22.94 11.70 -41.18
N LEU A 52 21.65 11.50 -40.89
CA LEU A 52 20.58 12.44 -41.25
C LEU A 52 20.56 13.70 -40.37
N LEU A 53 21.02 13.62 -39.13
CA LEU A 53 21.15 14.79 -38.25
C LEU A 53 22.44 15.58 -38.50
N HIS A 54 23.49 14.93 -39.03
CA HIS A 54 24.79 15.54 -39.31
C HIS A 54 25.09 15.57 -40.82
N GLN A 55 24.14 16.08 -41.60
CA GLN A 55 24.31 16.21 -43.05
C GLN A 55 25.28 17.37 -43.39
N GLU A 56 26.06 17.19 -44.46
CA GLU A 56 26.86 18.28 -45.03
C GLU A 56 25.97 19.45 -45.47
N VAL A 57 26.56 20.65 -45.53
CA VAL A 57 25.86 21.88 -45.89
C VAL A 57 25.44 21.84 -47.37
N ASP A 58 24.14 21.76 -47.62
CA ASP A 58 23.55 21.66 -48.96
C ASP A 58 22.68 22.90 -49.23
N LEU A 59 23.19 23.82 -50.04
CA LEU A 59 22.58 25.13 -50.30
C LEU A 59 21.28 25.06 -51.13
N ASP A 60 21.00 23.93 -51.79
CA ASP A 60 19.77 23.74 -52.58
C ASP A 60 18.57 23.35 -51.70
N LYS A 61 18.80 23.06 -50.40
CA LYS A 61 17.76 22.68 -49.43
C LYS A 61 17.46 23.79 -48.42
N PRO A 62 16.22 23.87 -47.91
CA PRO A 62 15.85 24.82 -46.87
C PRO A 62 16.78 24.71 -45.64
N GLY A 63 17.25 25.85 -45.13
CA GLY A 63 18.16 25.90 -43.97
C GLY A 63 19.50 25.22 -44.21
N ALA A 64 19.95 25.15 -45.47
CA ALA A 64 21.19 24.51 -45.90
C ALA A 64 21.33 23.04 -45.44
N ALA A 65 20.21 22.33 -45.37
CA ALA A 65 20.05 20.97 -44.83
C ALA A 65 20.35 20.79 -43.33
N GLN A 66 20.61 21.86 -42.58
CA GLN A 66 21.03 21.79 -41.17
C GLN A 66 19.87 21.62 -40.17
N HIS A 67 18.62 21.91 -40.58
CA HIS A 67 17.45 21.83 -39.69
C HIS A 67 16.46 20.77 -40.19
N TYR A 68 16.82 19.50 -40.01
CA TYR A 68 16.05 18.36 -40.49
C TYR A 68 15.25 17.66 -39.37
N CYS A 69 14.00 17.30 -39.66
CA CYS A 69 13.21 16.42 -38.80
C CYS A 69 13.14 15.02 -39.42
N VAL A 70 13.75 14.03 -38.76
CA VAL A 70 13.76 12.62 -39.18
C VAL A 70 12.34 12.06 -39.26
N HIS A 71 11.54 12.25 -38.20
CA HIS A 71 10.16 11.74 -38.08
C HIS A 71 9.22 12.21 -39.20
N CYS A 72 9.42 13.44 -39.69
CA CYS A 72 8.58 14.03 -40.73
C CYS A 72 9.25 14.08 -42.11
N ALA A 73 10.48 13.58 -42.23
CA ALA A 73 11.34 13.65 -43.41
C ALA A 73 11.34 15.03 -44.09
N ARG A 74 11.55 16.11 -43.30
CA ARG A 74 11.38 17.50 -43.77
C ARG A 74 12.46 18.44 -43.25
N TYR A 75 12.92 19.32 -44.15
CA TYR A 75 13.84 20.42 -43.86
C TYR A 75 13.12 21.72 -43.50
N PHE A 76 13.72 22.49 -42.60
CA PHE A 76 13.24 23.77 -42.10
C PHE A 76 14.27 24.88 -42.32
N ILE A 77 13.82 26.13 -42.36
CA ILE A 77 14.68 27.28 -42.70
C ILE A 77 15.64 27.63 -41.56
N ASN A 78 15.21 27.47 -40.30
CA ASN A 78 15.99 27.77 -39.10
C ASN A 78 15.56 26.87 -37.92
N GLN A 79 16.35 26.90 -36.84
CA GLN A 79 16.12 26.09 -35.64
C GLN A 79 14.79 26.40 -34.94
N THR A 80 14.37 27.67 -34.91
CA THR A 80 13.10 28.07 -34.28
C THR A 80 11.89 27.51 -35.01
N ALA A 81 11.92 27.46 -36.35
CA ALA A 81 10.88 26.80 -37.14
C ALA A 81 10.82 25.29 -36.86
N LEU A 82 11.96 24.63 -36.71
CA LEU A 82 12.04 23.21 -36.36
C LEU A 82 11.44 22.93 -34.96
N HIS A 83 11.79 23.71 -33.94
CA HIS A 83 11.19 23.55 -32.60
C HIS A 83 9.69 23.81 -32.58
N SER A 84 9.23 24.85 -33.31
CA SER A 84 7.80 25.12 -33.42
C SER A 84 7.05 23.95 -34.07
N HIS A 85 7.65 23.28 -35.06
CA HIS A 85 7.09 22.11 -35.73
C HIS A 85 6.85 20.94 -34.77
N PHE A 86 7.74 20.69 -33.80
CA PHE A 86 7.59 19.59 -32.84
C PHE A 86 6.32 19.70 -32.00
N THR A 87 5.84 20.91 -31.76
CA THR A 87 4.60 21.14 -30.99
C THR A 87 3.32 20.93 -31.82
N THR A 88 3.43 20.87 -33.15
CA THR A 88 2.28 20.81 -34.06
C THR A 88 1.56 19.46 -34.02
N LYS A 89 0.25 19.49 -34.33
CA LYS A 89 -0.58 18.28 -34.42
C LYS A 89 -0.09 17.30 -35.50
N VAL A 90 0.55 17.78 -36.56
CA VAL A 90 1.06 16.94 -37.64
C VAL A 90 2.21 16.08 -37.15
N HIS A 91 3.19 16.69 -36.47
CA HIS A 91 4.34 15.97 -35.88
C HIS A 91 3.89 14.96 -34.83
N LYS A 92 3.02 15.36 -33.89
CA LYS A 92 2.50 14.45 -32.85
C LYS A 92 1.73 13.26 -33.42
N ARG A 93 0.99 13.45 -34.52
CA ARG A 93 0.32 12.35 -35.23
C ARG A 93 1.31 11.43 -35.93
N ARG A 94 2.42 11.97 -36.44
CA ARG A 94 3.48 11.20 -37.09
C ARG A 94 4.23 10.33 -36.08
N LEU A 95 4.60 10.87 -34.93
CA LEU A 95 5.20 10.10 -33.82
C LEU A 95 4.30 8.93 -33.41
N LYS A 96 3.00 9.19 -33.24
CA LYS A 96 2.03 8.15 -32.90
C LYS A 96 1.86 7.08 -33.99
N ALA A 97 2.01 7.45 -35.26
CA ALA A 97 1.96 6.49 -36.37
C ALA A 97 3.21 5.59 -36.40
N LEU A 98 4.36 6.12 -35.98
CA LEU A 98 5.64 5.40 -35.88
C LEU A 98 5.77 4.55 -34.60
N GLU A 99 4.80 4.60 -33.67
CA GLU A 99 4.78 3.71 -32.50
C GLU A 99 4.51 2.25 -32.87
N LEU A 100 3.91 2.00 -34.04
CA LEU A 100 3.70 0.67 -34.58
C LEU A 100 4.86 0.32 -35.51
N GLU A 101 5.39 -0.90 -35.33
CA GLU A 101 6.42 -1.43 -36.22
C GLU A 101 5.88 -1.62 -37.65
N PRO A 102 6.72 -1.47 -38.67
CA PRO A 102 6.34 -1.72 -40.04
C PRO A 102 6.01 -3.20 -40.24
N TYR A 103 5.07 -3.46 -41.14
CA TYR A 103 4.62 -4.80 -41.46
C TYR A 103 5.76 -5.66 -42.04
N SER A 104 5.97 -6.85 -41.47
CA SER A 104 7.03 -7.76 -41.91
C SER A 104 6.50 -8.88 -42.82
N ILE A 105 7.39 -9.44 -43.65
CA ILE A 105 7.06 -10.59 -44.50
C ILE A 105 6.62 -11.79 -43.64
N GLU A 106 7.25 -12.00 -42.48
CA GLU A 106 6.88 -13.07 -41.54
C GLU A 106 5.47 -12.88 -40.97
N GLU A 107 5.02 -11.65 -40.74
CA GLU A 107 3.65 -11.34 -40.35
C GLU A 107 2.65 -11.71 -41.47
N SER A 108 3.04 -11.49 -42.73
CA SER A 108 2.24 -11.90 -43.89
C SER A 108 2.11 -13.41 -44.04
N GLU A 109 3.19 -14.15 -43.77
CA GLU A 109 3.16 -15.61 -43.80
C GLU A 109 2.32 -16.19 -42.67
N ARG A 110 2.39 -15.60 -41.46
CA ARG A 110 1.53 -15.98 -40.32
C ARG A 110 0.05 -15.72 -40.62
N ALA A 111 -0.28 -14.57 -41.20
CA ALA A 111 -1.65 -14.26 -41.63
C ALA A 111 -2.17 -15.23 -42.71
N ALA A 112 -1.27 -15.76 -43.55
CA ALA A 112 -1.57 -16.80 -44.53
C ALA A 112 -1.63 -18.23 -43.93
N GLY A 113 -1.53 -18.38 -42.60
CA GLY A 113 -1.64 -19.66 -41.89
C GLY A 113 -0.32 -20.38 -41.63
N LYS A 114 0.84 -19.77 -41.94
CA LYS A 114 2.16 -20.30 -41.60
C LYS A 114 2.65 -19.75 -40.26
N GLY A 115 2.02 -20.16 -39.16
CA GLY A 115 2.44 -19.85 -37.79
C GLY A 115 1.35 -19.26 -36.89
N SER A 116 1.70 -18.95 -35.65
CA SER A 116 0.78 -18.39 -34.64
C SER A 116 0.73 -16.86 -34.68
N TYR A 117 -0.44 -16.27 -34.46
CA TYR A 117 -0.60 -14.82 -34.35
C TYR A 117 0.20 -14.26 -33.16
N ILE A 118 0.90 -13.14 -33.39
CA ILE A 118 1.57 -12.37 -32.33
C ILE A 118 1.08 -10.94 -32.45
N GLU A 119 0.66 -10.35 -31.34
CA GLU A 119 0.16 -8.98 -31.31
C GLU A 119 1.31 -7.97 -31.51
N PRO A 120 1.13 -6.90 -32.32
CA PRO A 120 2.17 -5.91 -32.56
C PRO A 120 2.52 -5.14 -31.28
N GLN A 121 3.81 -5.08 -30.96
CA GLN A 121 4.31 -4.32 -29.82
C GLN A 121 4.38 -2.83 -30.17
N LYS A 122 4.04 -1.96 -29.20
CA LYS A 122 4.16 -0.50 -29.36
C LYS A 122 5.48 -0.03 -28.80
N ARG A 123 6.28 0.65 -29.63
CA ARG A 123 7.53 1.29 -29.20
C ARG A 123 7.29 2.76 -28.86
N LYS A 124 8.05 3.30 -27.91
CA LYS A 124 7.98 4.72 -27.53
C LYS A 124 8.88 5.53 -28.47
N ILE A 125 8.29 6.36 -29.32
CA ILE A 125 9.04 7.26 -30.22
C ILE A 125 9.09 8.67 -29.65
N GLU A 126 10.29 9.16 -29.37
CA GLU A 126 10.55 10.52 -28.90
C GLU A 126 11.15 11.39 -30.01
N THR A 127 11.06 12.72 -29.84
CA THR A 127 11.58 13.65 -30.85
C THR A 127 13.10 13.71 -30.79
N LEU A 128 13.77 13.47 -31.92
CA LEU A 128 15.24 13.46 -32.03
C LEU A 128 15.74 14.85 -32.45
N THR A 129 16.82 15.33 -31.83
CA THR A 129 17.47 16.62 -32.12
C THR A 129 18.98 16.48 -32.19
N VAL A 130 19.66 17.38 -32.90
CA VAL A 130 21.13 17.36 -33.11
C VAL A 130 21.91 17.31 -31.78
N ASP A 131 21.43 17.97 -30.74
CA ASP A 131 22.08 18.01 -29.42
C ASP A 131 21.93 16.74 -28.57
N SER A 132 21.22 15.71 -29.06
CA SER A 132 20.98 14.48 -28.28
C SER A 132 22.11 13.43 -28.39
N ASN A 133 23.13 13.67 -29.23
CA ASN A 133 24.20 12.71 -29.52
C ASN A 133 25.61 13.24 -29.22
N THR A 134 25.86 13.77 -28.01
CA THR A 134 27.23 13.76 -27.46
C THR A 134 27.44 12.47 -26.71
N ASP A 135 28.44 11.70 -27.13
CA ASP A 135 28.88 10.42 -26.58
C ASP A 135 28.83 10.37 -25.05
N THR A 136 27.74 9.80 -24.55
CA THR A 136 27.70 9.10 -23.27
C THR A 136 27.26 7.69 -23.57
N ILE A 137 28.18 6.94 -24.21
CA ILE A 137 28.10 5.49 -24.29
C ILE A 137 27.91 4.99 -22.85
N SER A 138 26.78 4.35 -22.70
CA SER A 138 26.15 3.92 -21.47
C SER A 138 27.02 2.94 -20.67
N GLN A 139 27.77 3.46 -19.69
CA GLN A 139 28.00 2.71 -18.44
C GLN A 139 26.68 2.48 -17.67
N SER A 140 25.59 3.14 -18.06
CA SER A 140 24.26 2.99 -17.45
C SER A 140 23.53 1.70 -17.83
N ASN A 141 23.94 0.97 -18.89
CA ASN A 141 23.25 -0.26 -19.27
C ASN A 141 23.95 -1.54 -18.77
N LEU A 142 25.26 -1.52 -18.50
CA LEU A 142 25.90 -2.62 -17.75
C LEU A 142 25.62 -2.53 -16.24
N LEU A 143 25.25 -1.35 -15.74
CA LEU A 143 24.80 -1.15 -14.36
C LEU A 143 23.27 -1.32 -14.20
N LYS A 144 22.45 -1.17 -15.24
CA LYS A 144 21.00 -1.45 -15.11
C LYS A 144 20.68 -2.92 -14.88
N ASP A 145 21.46 -3.82 -15.48
CA ASP A 145 21.24 -5.26 -15.33
C ASP A 145 21.91 -5.85 -14.08
N ILE A 146 22.78 -5.09 -13.40
CA ILE A 146 23.39 -5.47 -12.11
C ILE A 146 22.68 -4.78 -10.92
N PHE A 147 21.92 -3.70 -11.17
CA PHE A 147 21.24 -2.90 -10.13
C PHE A 147 19.70 -3.00 -10.17
N TYR A 148 19.14 -4.17 -10.46
CA TYR A 148 17.81 -4.54 -9.95
C TYR A 148 17.84 -4.76 -8.42
N VAL A 149 18.42 -3.80 -7.70
CA VAL A 149 18.27 -3.59 -6.27
C VAL A 149 17.75 -2.16 -6.12
N THR A 150 16.42 -2.09 -6.18
CA THR A 150 15.53 -1.09 -5.58
C THR A 150 16.21 0.05 -4.81
N ASN A 151 16.19 1.25 -5.39
CA ASN A 151 16.03 2.49 -4.63
C ASN A 151 14.70 3.12 -5.03
N ARG A 152 13.59 2.43 -4.70
CA ARG A 152 12.29 3.08 -4.62
C ARG A 152 12.38 4.04 -3.43
N LYS A 153 12.15 5.34 -3.64
CA LYS A 153 11.90 6.26 -2.53
C LYS A 153 10.51 5.89 -1.98
N TYR A 154 10.44 5.51 -0.70
CA TYR A 154 9.18 5.23 -0.02
C TYR A 154 8.19 6.36 -0.25
N ALA A 155 7.02 6.06 -0.78
CA ALA A 155 5.96 7.05 -0.97
C ALA A 155 4.70 6.60 -0.24
N SER A 156 4.18 7.45 0.65
CA SER A 156 2.98 7.12 1.42
C SER A 156 1.75 6.94 0.51
N THR A 157 1.02 5.85 0.73
CA THR A 157 -0.32 5.61 0.18
C THR A 157 -1.42 6.26 1.02
N LEU A 158 -1.16 6.51 2.31
CA LEU A 158 -2.08 7.24 3.18
C LEU A 158 -2.17 8.71 2.77
N TYR A 159 -1.06 9.31 2.35
CA TYR A 159 -1.02 10.72 1.97
C TYR A 159 -0.36 10.93 0.61
N VAL A 160 -1.16 11.28 -0.40
CA VAL A 160 -0.69 11.63 -1.74
C VAL A 160 -0.70 13.14 -1.92
N SER A 161 0.48 13.72 -2.15
CA SER A 161 0.63 15.16 -2.42
C SER A 161 -0.17 15.57 -3.66
N GLY A 162 -0.62 16.84 -3.71
CA GLY A 162 -1.33 17.36 -4.88
C GLY A 162 -0.50 17.29 -6.18
N ARG A 163 0.84 17.28 -6.07
CA ARG A 163 1.78 17.08 -7.18
C ARG A 163 1.64 15.68 -7.81
N ASN A 164 1.37 14.66 -6.99
CA ASN A 164 1.26 13.27 -7.43
C ASN A 164 -0.20 12.79 -7.56
N ALA A 165 -1.19 13.63 -7.25
CA ALA A 165 -2.61 13.28 -7.38
C ALA A 165 -3.05 12.87 -8.81
N ASN A 166 -2.31 13.31 -9.85
CA ASN A 166 -2.57 12.86 -11.24
C ASN A 166 -1.94 11.49 -11.58
N LYS A 167 -1.01 11.02 -10.74
CA LYS A 167 -0.25 9.76 -10.90
C LYS A 167 -0.72 8.67 -9.95
N SER A 168 -1.39 9.01 -8.85
CA SER A 168 -1.91 8.08 -7.86
C SER A 168 -3.17 8.66 -7.23
N PHE A 169 -4.15 7.82 -6.98
CA PHE A 169 -5.39 8.19 -6.32
C PHE A 169 -5.31 7.88 -4.82
N ALA A 170 -5.55 8.90 -3.98
CA ALA A 170 -5.71 8.71 -2.54
C ALA A 170 -7.18 8.33 -2.21
N PHE A 171 -7.40 7.12 -1.69
CA PHE A 171 -8.74 6.65 -1.30
C PHE A 171 -9.29 7.37 -0.05
N LEU A 172 -8.39 7.71 0.87
CA LEU A 172 -8.63 8.50 2.07
C LEU A 172 -7.37 9.33 2.39
N SER A 173 -7.53 10.35 3.22
CA SER A 173 -6.42 11.12 3.79
C SER A 173 -6.51 11.01 5.31
N PRO A 174 -5.41 10.66 6.02
CA PRO A 174 -5.43 10.48 7.46
C PRO A 174 -5.76 11.79 8.18
N TYR A 175 -6.25 11.67 9.42
CA TYR A 175 -6.33 12.80 10.33
C TYR A 175 -4.92 13.16 10.81
N LEU A 176 -4.37 14.26 10.28
CA LEU A 176 -3.03 14.75 10.57
C LEU A 176 -3.07 15.72 11.74
N ASP A 177 -2.95 15.18 12.96
CA ASP A 177 -2.82 15.96 14.18
C ASP A 177 -1.81 15.30 15.10
N PHE A 178 -0.66 15.97 15.21
CA PHE A 178 0.47 15.54 16.02
C PHE A 178 0.70 16.47 17.21
N ASP A 179 -0.19 17.44 17.46
CA ASP A 179 0.01 18.43 18.53
C ASP A 179 0.14 17.75 19.90
N GLU A 180 -0.78 16.82 20.20
CA GLU A 180 -0.73 15.98 21.41
C GLU A 180 0.60 15.20 21.58
N ARG A 181 1.30 14.91 20.48
CA ARG A 181 2.59 14.21 20.52
C ARG A 181 3.76 15.14 20.80
N PHE A 182 3.64 16.43 20.49
CA PHE A 182 4.68 17.43 20.69
C PHE A 182 4.47 18.31 21.94
N ASP A 183 3.44 18.03 22.74
CA ASP A 183 3.19 18.67 24.03
C ASP A 183 4.38 18.49 25.01
N ASP A 184 4.91 17.26 25.08
CA ASP A 184 6.07 16.91 25.92
C ASP A 184 7.20 16.34 25.05
N ILE A 185 8.07 17.22 24.58
CA ILE A 185 9.17 16.89 23.66
C ILE A 185 10.20 15.99 24.34
N ASP A 186 10.50 16.25 25.62
CA ASP A 186 11.48 15.47 26.37
C ASP A 186 10.99 14.04 26.59
N LYS A 187 9.69 13.86 26.84
CA LYS A 187 9.06 12.54 26.85
C LYS A 187 9.12 11.87 25.49
N LEU A 188 8.74 12.56 24.41
CA LEU A 188 8.80 11.99 23.07
C LEU A 188 10.23 11.54 22.70
N GLN A 189 11.25 12.36 22.98
CA GLN A 189 12.64 12.02 22.70
C GLN A 189 13.11 10.81 23.51
N ARG A 190 12.67 10.66 24.75
CA ARG A 190 12.92 9.46 25.57
C ARG A 190 12.23 8.23 24.98
N GLU A 191 10.97 8.32 24.58
CA GLU A 191 10.23 7.22 23.94
C GLU A 191 10.92 6.74 22.66
N LEU A 192 11.39 7.67 21.82
CA LEU A 192 12.14 7.36 20.59
C LEU A 192 13.43 6.60 20.89
N LYS A 193 14.18 7.03 21.90
CA LYS A 193 15.41 6.35 22.36
C LYS A 193 15.12 4.94 22.89
N LEU A 194 14.08 4.78 23.70
CA LEU A 194 13.67 3.48 24.24
C LEU A 194 13.29 2.50 23.11
N ARG A 195 12.61 2.99 22.07
CA ARG A 195 12.29 2.20 20.87
C ARG A 195 13.46 2.01 19.90
N LYS A 196 14.66 2.51 20.21
CA LYS A 196 15.87 2.46 19.36
C LYS A 196 15.67 3.12 17.98
N LEU A 197 14.83 4.15 17.91
CA LEU A 197 14.58 4.90 16.68
C LEU A 197 15.53 6.11 16.58
N ASN A 198 16.19 6.25 15.43
CA ASN A 198 17.07 7.38 15.15
C ASN A 198 16.27 8.57 14.61
N MET A 199 15.55 9.27 15.49
CA MET A 199 14.72 10.43 15.15
C MET A 199 14.91 11.55 16.19
N ASP A 200 14.93 12.80 15.71
CA ASP A 200 15.02 14.01 16.54
C ASP A 200 13.64 14.65 16.71
N ALA A 201 13.12 14.62 17.94
CA ALA A 201 11.82 15.17 18.30
C ALA A 201 11.75 16.70 18.13
N ILE A 202 12.86 17.41 18.37
CA ILE A 202 12.92 18.87 18.26
C ILE A 202 12.86 19.28 16.79
N GLU A 203 13.62 18.60 15.93
CA GLU A 203 13.57 18.83 14.49
C GLU A 203 12.17 18.56 13.92
N MET A 204 11.55 17.45 14.32
CA MET A 204 10.20 17.10 13.90
C MET A 204 9.15 18.13 14.34
N LYS A 205 9.24 18.64 15.58
CA LYS A 205 8.33 19.70 16.04
C LYS A 205 8.50 20.98 15.24
N LYS A 206 9.73 21.42 14.97
CA LYS A 206 9.99 22.60 14.15
C LYS A 206 9.42 22.45 12.74
N ALA A 207 9.60 21.27 12.14
CA ALA A 207 9.03 20.95 10.83
C ALA A 207 7.49 20.99 10.85
N TRP A 208 6.86 20.45 11.90
CA TRP A 208 5.41 20.48 12.08
C TRP A 208 4.86 21.89 12.29
N ASP A 209 5.49 22.70 13.13
CA ASP A 209 5.08 24.10 13.35
C ASP A 209 5.22 24.95 12.08
N PHE A 210 6.28 24.72 11.30
CA PHE A 210 6.44 25.34 9.99
C PHE A 210 5.35 24.90 9.00
N TYR A 211 5.03 23.60 8.97
CA TYR A 211 3.93 23.08 8.15
C TYR A 211 2.59 23.76 8.51
N LYS A 212 2.23 23.84 9.80
CA LYS A 212 1.02 24.53 10.27
C LYS A 212 0.99 26.01 9.86
N THR A 213 2.15 26.67 9.87
CA THR A 213 2.25 28.08 9.45
C THR A 213 1.92 28.25 7.96
N ILE A 214 2.42 27.35 7.11
CA ILE A 214 2.11 27.36 5.67
C ILE A 214 0.65 27.00 5.41
N GLU A 215 0.10 26.04 6.14
CA GLU A 215 -1.32 25.67 6.04
C GLU A 215 -2.23 26.84 6.45
N ALA A 216 -1.94 27.51 7.57
CA ALA A 216 -2.67 28.70 8.01
C ALA A 216 -2.59 29.84 6.99
N ASN A 217 -1.43 30.06 6.38
CA ASN A 217 -1.27 31.04 5.30
C ASN A 217 -2.12 30.69 4.07
N ASN A 218 -2.15 29.41 3.66
CA ASN A 218 -3.01 28.95 2.57
C ASN A 218 -4.49 29.20 2.85
N VAL A 219 -4.95 28.92 4.07
CA VAL A 219 -6.33 29.21 4.49
C VAL A 219 -6.60 30.71 4.45
N ALA A 220 -5.71 31.54 5.01
CA ALA A 220 -5.86 33.00 5.01
C ALA A 220 -5.92 33.58 3.59
N LEU A 221 -5.10 33.08 2.66
CA LEU A 221 -5.11 33.51 1.26
C LEU A 221 -6.41 33.10 0.54
N GLU A 222 -6.95 31.91 0.78
CA GLU A 222 -8.23 31.50 0.20
C GLU A 222 -9.41 32.28 0.79
N ILE A 223 -9.37 32.66 2.09
CA ILE A 223 -10.34 33.57 2.70
C ILE A 223 -10.25 34.95 2.03
N ARG A 224 -9.05 35.53 1.94
CA ARG A 224 -8.84 36.85 1.34
C ARG A 224 -9.27 36.89 -0.14
N LYS A 225 -9.02 35.81 -0.89
CA LYS A 225 -9.51 35.64 -2.26
C LYS A 225 -11.03 35.69 -2.35
N LYS A 226 -11.75 35.06 -1.41
CA LYS A 226 -13.22 35.10 -1.35
C LYS A 226 -13.72 36.52 -1.04
N GLU A 227 -13.10 37.20 -0.08
CA GLU A 227 -13.41 38.60 0.26
C GLU A 227 -13.24 39.52 -0.95
N VAL A 228 -12.06 39.53 -1.57
CA VAL A 228 -11.78 40.34 -2.76
C VAL A 228 -12.73 40.00 -3.91
N SER A 229 -13.08 38.73 -4.09
CA SER A 229 -14.06 38.34 -5.11
C SER A 229 -15.45 38.91 -4.82
N SER A 230 -15.88 38.94 -3.55
CA SER A 230 -17.15 39.52 -3.13
C SER A 230 -17.17 41.06 -3.26
N GLU A 231 -16.06 41.73 -2.97
CA GLU A 231 -15.87 43.17 -3.19
C GLU A 231 -15.94 43.52 -4.69
N ILE A 232 -15.31 42.72 -5.55
CA ILE A 232 -15.39 42.90 -7.01
C ILE A 232 -16.84 42.76 -7.51
N ILE A 233 -17.57 41.73 -7.07
CA ILE A 233 -18.96 41.51 -7.49
C ILE A 233 -19.84 42.69 -7.05
N SER A 234 -19.75 43.11 -5.79
CA SER A 234 -20.57 44.21 -5.27
C SER A 234 -20.31 45.55 -5.98
N LEU A 235 -19.05 45.84 -6.36
CA LEU A 235 -18.71 47.03 -7.15
C LEU A 235 -19.12 46.91 -8.62
N GLN A 236 -19.17 45.70 -9.18
CA GLN A 236 -19.64 45.48 -10.55
C GLN A 236 -21.14 45.64 -10.72
N GLU A 237 -21.92 45.31 -9.68
CA GLU A 237 -23.39 45.38 -9.66
C GLU A 237 -23.95 46.79 -9.46
N LYS A 238 -23.11 47.77 -9.05
CA LYS A 238 -23.50 49.19 -8.99
C LYS A 238 -23.88 49.72 -10.39
N LYS A 239 -25.07 50.32 -10.51
CA LYS A 239 -25.65 50.84 -11.77
C LYS A 239 -24.96 52.11 -12.30
N GLU A 240 -24.44 52.95 -11.41
CA GLU A 240 -23.62 54.12 -11.75
C GLU A 240 -22.22 53.92 -11.14
N LYS A 241 -21.19 54.02 -11.98
CA LYS A 241 -19.79 53.84 -11.57
C LYS A 241 -19.09 55.18 -11.62
N THR A 242 -18.51 55.59 -10.49
CA THR A 242 -17.64 56.76 -10.44
C THR A 242 -16.24 56.43 -10.96
N SER A 243 -15.44 57.45 -11.32
CA SER A 243 -14.03 57.24 -11.66
C SER A 243 -13.21 56.61 -10.52
N GLU A 244 -13.64 56.81 -9.27
CA GLU A 244 -13.05 56.15 -8.10
C GLU A 244 -13.41 54.67 -8.02
N ASP A 245 -14.67 54.30 -8.32
CA ASP A 245 -15.09 52.89 -8.39
C ASP A 245 -14.30 52.12 -9.47
N GLU A 246 -13.98 52.78 -10.61
CA GLU A 246 -13.17 52.17 -11.67
C GLU A 246 -11.71 51.96 -11.25
N GLN A 247 -11.11 52.92 -10.54
CA GLN A 247 -9.76 52.76 -9.97
C GLN A 247 -9.72 51.67 -8.88
N GLN A 248 -10.75 51.62 -8.03
CA GLN A 248 -10.86 50.60 -6.99
C GLN A 248 -11.04 49.21 -7.58
N LEU A 249 -11.85 49.06 -8.64
CA LEU A 249 -11.95 47.81 -9.40
C LEU A 249 -10.61 47.39 -10.01
N ALA A 250 -9.87 48.31 -10.62
CA ALA A 250 -8.55 48.02 -11.17
C ALA A 250 -7.57 47.54 -10.08
N ASN A 251 -7.58 48.17 -8.91
CA ASN A 251 -6.77 47.76 -7.76
C ASN A 251 -7.17 46.38 -7.23
N LEU A 252 -8.48 46.09 -7.12
CA LEU A 252 -8.97 44.77 -6.68
C LEU A 252 -8.63 43.67 -7.69
N PHE A 253 -8.69 43.94 -9.00
CA PHE A 253 -8.23 42.98 -10.00
C PHE A 253 -6.74 42.69 -9.90
N LEU A 254 -5.93 43.71 -9.61
CA LEU A 254 -4.50 43.55 -9.38
C LEU A 254 -4.23 42.73 -8.10
N GLN A 255 -4.93 43.03 -7.00
CA GLN A 255 -4.87 42.24 -5.77
C GLN A 255 -5.28 40.78 -6.01
N ALA A 256 -6.37 40.53 -6.73
CA ALA A 256 -6.81 39.17 -7.06
C ALA A 256 -5.77 38.41 -7.88
N LYS A 257 -5.05 39.10 -8.79
CA LYS A 257 -3.95 38.51 -9.56
C LYS A 257 -2.76 38.14 -8.68
N ILE A 258 -2.39 39.01 -7.73
CA ILE A 258 -1.31 38.75 -6.76
C ILE A 258 -1.70 37.58 -5.86
N ILE A 259 -2.88 37.60 -5.24
CA ILE A 259 -3.37 36.52 -4.37
C ILE A 259 -3.39 35.18 -5.11
N LYS A 260 -3.80 35.16 -6.38
CA LYS A 260 -3.77 33.94 -7.20
C LYS A 260 -2.34 33.41 -7.38
N GLN A 261 -1.37 34.30 -7.55
CA GLN A 261 0.04 33.91 -7.64
C GLN A 261 0.56 33.42 -6.29
N ASP A 262 0.22 34.09 -5.19
CA ASP A 262 0.63 33.70 -3.83
C ASP A 262 0.06 32.33 -3.44
N ILE A 263 -1.22 32.07 -3.73
CA ILE A 263 -1.84 30.75 -3.54
C ILE A 263 -1.11 29.67 -4.34
N LYS A 264 -0.68 29.98 -5.57
CA LYS A 264 0.06 29.01 -6.39
C LYS A 264 1.41 28.69 -5.74
N THR A 265 2.17 29.70 -5.35
CA THR A 265 3.48 29.53 -4.70
C THR A 265 3.35 28.80 -3.36
N ALA A 266 2.37 29.17 -2.54
CA ALA A 266 2.14 28.55 -1.23
C ALA A 266 1.65 27.09 -1.34
N LYS A 267 0.90 26.73 -2.39
CA LYS A 267 0.56 25.32 -2.69
C LYS A 267 1.76 24.53 -3.18
N GLU A 268 2.63 25.11 -4.01
CA GLU A 268 3.87 24.44 -4.44
C GLU A 268 4.79 24.15 -3.25
N LEU A 269 4.95 25.12 -2.34
CA LEU A 269 5.66 24.93 -1.08
C LEU A 269 5.00 23.87 -0.21
N GLN A 270 3.67 23.89 -0.07
CA GLN A 270 2.96 22.87 0.69
C GLN A 270 3.23 21.46 0.14
N TRP A 271 3.22 21.27 -1.19
CA TRP A 271 3.52 19.97 -1.78
C TRP A 271 4.96 19.49 -1.53
N ASP A 272 5.93 20.41 -1.47
CA ASP A 272 7.30 20.07 -1.09
C ASP A 272 7.39 19.63 0.38
N LEU A 273 6.61 20.27 1.25
CA LEU A 273 6.51 19.90 2.67
C LEU A 273 5.74 18.60 2.87
N ASP A 274 4.68 18.35 2.10
CA ASP A 274 3.92 17.10 2.11
C ASP A 274 4.85 15.91 1.83
N GLU A 275 5.69 16.03 0.80
CA GLU A 275 6.60 14.97 0.35
C GLU A 275 7.82 14.78 1.29
N SER A 276 8.12 15.73 2.18
CA SER A 276 9.32 15.68 3.03
C SER A 276 9.05 15.58 4.53
N ILE A 277 7.96 16.19 5.01
CA ILE A 277 7.58 16.30 6.42
C ILE A 277 6.50 15.27 6.76
N ILE A 278 5.39 15.22 6.01
CA ILE A 278 4.27 14.32 6.34
C ILE A 278 4.72 12.85 6.31
N GLU A 279 5.55 12.46 5.35
CA GLU A 279 6.13 11.11 5.30
C GLU A 279 6.90 10.76 6.59
N LYS A 280 7.71 11.69 7.12
CA LYS A 280 8.45 11.50 8.37
C LYS A 280 7.53 11.45 9.59
N LEU A 281 6.51 12.30 9.62
CA LEU A 281 5.53 12.36 10.71
C LEU A 281 4.66 11.10 10.76
N LEU A 282 4.27 10.53 9.62
CA LEU A 282 3.52 9.27 9.57
C LEU A 282 4.32 8.09 10.13
N LYS A 283 5.65 8.12 10.01
CA LYS A 283 6.59 7.15 10.60
C LYS A 283 6.81 7.35 12.10
N LEU A 284 6.28 8.42 12.71
CA LEU A 284 6.38 8.61 14.16
C LEU A 284 5.66 7.46 14.89
N PRO A 285 6.33 6.76 15.84
CA PRO A 285 5.73 5.66 16.56
C PRO A 285 4.61 6.17 17.46
N ASN A 286 3.71 5.29 17.89
CA ASN A 286 2.66 5.58 18.86
C ASN A 286 3.25 5.91 20.26
N LYS A 287 2.43 6.54 21.10
CA LYS A 287 2.77 6.84 22.49
C LYS A 287 2.95 5.54 23.28
N LEU A 288 3.96 5.46 24.15
CA LEU A 288 4.13 4.32 25.05
C LEU A 288 3.14 4.42 26.22
N HIS A 289 2.53 3.29 26.59
CA HIS A 289 1.73 3.19 27.80
C HIS A 289 2.63 3.21 29.03
N GLU A 290 2.18 3.81 30.13
CA GLU A 290 2.99 4.02 31.35
C GLU A 290 3.43 2.70 32.02
N LYS A 291 2.62 1.64 31.87
CA LYS A 291 2.96 0.29 32.36
C LYS A 291 4.01 -0.42 31.51
N THR A 292 4.34 0.07 30.31
CA THR A 292 5.28 -0.61 29.39
C THR A 292 6.69 -0.58 29.97
N PRO A 293 7.36 -1.74 30.15
CA PRO A 293 8.72 -1.80 30.64
C PRO A 293 9.68 -1.06 29.70
N PRO A 294 10.60 -0.22 30.20
CA PRO A 294 11.46 0.60 29.35
C PRO A 294 12.52 -0.21 28.62
N GLU A 295 13.14 -1.20 29.27
CA GLU A 295 14.30 -1.92 28.73
C GLU A 295 14.06 -3.43 28.59
N THR A 296 13.68 -4.09 29.69
CA THR A 296 13.53 -5.54 29.75
C THR A 296 12.08 -5.96 29.93
N SER A 297 11.68 -7.00 29.18
CA SER A 297 10.35 -7.57 29.29
C SER A 297 10.10 -8.18 30.66
N VAL A 298 8.85 -8.09 31.15
CA VAL A 298 8.47 -8.51 32.51
C VAL A 298 7.49 -9.67 32.44
N ILE A 299 7.77 -10.75 33.17
CA ILE A 299 6.84 -11.87 33.30
C ILE A 299 5.72 -11.46 34.25
N LEU A 300 4.49 -11.40 33.74
CA LEU A 300 3.30 -11.08 34.53
C LEU A 300 2.79 -12.31 35.28
N GLN A 301 2.80 -13.46 34.61
CA GLN A 301 2.27 -14.70 35.16
C GLN A 301 3.05 -15.88 34.59
N ASN A 302 3.32 -16.86 35.45
CA ASN A 302 3.86 -18.17 35.09
C ASN A 302 2.87 -19.22 35.58
N VAL A 303 2.29 -19.99 34.66
CA VAL A 303 1.20 -20.94 34.96
C VAL A 303 1.74 -22.35 34.88
N GLY A 304 1.43 -23.15 35.91
CA GLY A 304 1.80 -24.56 35.97
C GLY A 304 3.28 -24.82 36.23
N LYS A 305 3.75 -26.00 35.80
CA LYS A 305 5.12 -26.46 36.04
C LYS A 305 5.74 -26.95 34.74
N LEU A 306 6.89 -26.37 34.42
CA LEU A 306 7.66 -26.79 33.26
C LEU A 306 8.14 -28.24 33.39
N CYS A 307 7.82 -29.07 32.40
CA CYS A 307 8.38 -30.40 32.23
C CYS A 307 9.66 -30.30 31.39
N ILE A 308 10.82 -30.59 31.99
CA ILE A 308 12.10 -30.54 31.29
C ILE A 308 12.50 -31.96 30.88
N LEU A 309 12.62 -32.19 29.57
CA LEU A 309 13.14 -33.45 29.04
C LEU A 309 14.67 -33.51 29.20
N PRO A 310 15.24 -34.70 29.50
CA PRO A 310 16.68 -34.93 29.45
C PRO A 310 17.24 -34.63 28.06
N GLU A 311 18.46 -34.10 27.96
CA GLU A 311 19.09 -33.69 26.68
C GLU A 311 19.04 -34.79 25.62
N ASN A 312 19.37 -36.03 26.00
CA ASN A 312 19.41 -37.18 25.09
C ASN A 312 18.05 -37.56 24.49
N ASN A 313 16.95 -37.06 25.06
CA ASN A 313 15.59 -37.39 24.62
C ASN A 313 14.98 -36.27 23.79
N ARG A 314 15.58 -35.08 23.72
CA ARG A 314 15.01 -33.95 22.99
C ARG A 314 15.16 -34.18 21.49
N LYS A 315 14.07 -33.95 20.76
CA LYS A 315 14.02 -33.99 19.30
C LYS A 315 13.27 -32.75 18.81
N SER A 316 13.59 -32.28 17.62
CA SER A 316 12.87 -31.15 17.03
C SER A 316 11.43 -31.56 16.65
N HIS A 317 10.48 -30.61 16.70
CA HIS A 317 9.12 -30.88 16.23
C HIS A 317 9.06 -31.33 14.76
N ILE A 318 10.07 -31.00 13.95
CA ILE A 318 10.21 -31.48 12.57
C ILE A 318 10.50 -32.98 12.54
N GLU A 319 11.49 -33.43 13.31
CA GLU A 319 11.83 -34.85 13.43
C GLU A 319 10.67 -35.66 14.00
N ILE A 320 10.07 -35.18 15.10
CA ILE A 320 8.94 -35.83 15.77
C ILE A 320 7.76 -35.91 14.81
N GLY A 321 7.40 -34.80 14.17
CA GLY A 321 6.30 -34.74 13.24
C GLY A 321 6.49 -35.68 12.04
N LYS A 322 7.72 -35.85 11.55
CA LYS A 322 8.02 -36.82 10.49
C LYS A 322 7.94 -38.27 10.98
N LEU A 323 8.52 -38.57 12.15
CA LEU A 323 8.49 -39.92 12.74
C LEU A 323 7.07 -40.42 13.00
N LEU A 324 6.19 -39.52 13.43
CA LEU A 324 4.79 -39.82 13.75
C LEU A 324 3.83 -39.66 12.56
N ASN A 325 4.32 -39.36 11.36
CA ASN A 325 3.49 -39.06 10.18
C ASN A 325 2.46 -37.93 10.42
N LEU A 326 2.87 -36.87 11.12
CA LEU A 326 2.07 -35.69 11.44
C LEU A 326 2.47 -34.45 10.64
N LEU A 327 3.71 -34.40 10.14
CA LEU A 327 4.26 -33.23 9.47
C LEU A 327 5.19 -33.64 8.32
N GLU A 328 4.89 -33.13 7.13
CA GLU A 328 5.82 -33.10 6.00
C GLU A 328 6.33 -31.66 5.82
N TYR A 329 7.52 -31.37 6.35
CA TYR A 329 8.12 -30.04 6.28
C TYR A 329 9.25 -30.00 5.23
N LYS A 330 9.19 -29.04 4.30
CA LYS A 330 10.26 -28.82 3.31
C LYS A 330 11.02 -27.54 3.59
N ASP A 331 10.30 -26.44 3.72
CA ASP A 331 10.83 -25.10 3.97
C ASP A 331 9.75 -24.24 4.67
N PRO A 332 10.07 -23.02 5.14
CA PRO A 332 9.09 -22.21 5.86
C PRO A 332 7.87 -21.78 5.02
N ILE A 333 7.94 -21.87 3.69
CA ILE A 333 6.83 -21.56 2.79
C ILE A 333 5.99 -22.83 2.53
N THR A 334 6.61 -24.00 2.53
CA THR A 334 6.03 -25.27 2.12
C THR A 334 6.07 -26.32 3.24
N TYR A 335 4.93 -26.52 3.89
CA TYR A 335 4.74 -27.59 4.87
C TYR A 335 3.31 -28.15 4.80
N TYR A 336 3.13 -29.40 5.23
CA TYR A 336 1.84 -30.08 5.25
C TYR A 336 1.59 -30.74 6.60
N LEU A 337 0.46 -30.43 7.23
CA LEU A 337 -0.03 -31.14 8.41
C LEU A 337 -0.77 -32.40 7.97
N LEU A 338 -0.50 -33.52 8.63
CA LEU A 338 -1.03 -34.84 8.32
C LEU A 338 -1.75 -35.44 9.53
N ASN A 339 -2.74 -36.30 9.27
CA ASN A 339 -3.42 -37.12 10.27
C ASN A 339 -3.89 -36.30 11.49
N ASP A 340 -3.48 -36.70 12.70
CA ASP A 340 -3.87 -36.06 13.96
C ASP A 340 -3.47 -34.58 14.04
N ALA A 341 -2.41 -34.15 13.35
CA ALA A 341 -2.04 -32.73 13.30
C ALA A 341 -3.03 -31.89 12.48
N THR A 342 -3.65 -32.47 11.44
CA THR A 342 -4.72 -31.81 10.66
C THR A 342 -5.98 -31.69 11.51
N LEU A 343 -6.34 -32.74 12.25
CA LEU A 343 -7.49 -32.72 13.17
C LEU A 343 -7.25 -31.74 14.33
N PHE A 344 -6.02 -31.67 14.83
CA PHE A 344 -5.58 -30.68 15.81
C PHE A 344 -5.79 -29.25 15.33
N GLU A 345 -5.38 -28.91 14.10
CA GLU A 345 -5.63 -27.58 13.52
C GLU A 345 -7.12 -27.20 13.60
N TYR A 346 -8.01 -28.10 13.19
CA TYR A 346 -9.45 -27.86 13.23
C TYR A 346 -9.98 -27.72 14.68
N GLY A 347 -9.65 -28.69 15.55
CA GLY A 347 -10.13 -28.72 16.92
C GLY A 347 -9.67 -27.52 17.74
N LEU A 348 -8.42 -27.08 17.55
CA LEU A 348 -7.84 -25.94 18.27
C LEU A 348 -8.56 -24.64 17.90
N LEU A 349 -8.77 -24.40 16.60
CA LEU A 349 -9.49 -23.23 16.11
C LEU A 349 -10.96 -23.23 16.57
N ASN A 350 -11.60 -24.41 16.62
CA ASN A 350 -12.98 -24.54 17.06
C ASN A 350 -13.12 -24.30 18.58
N LEU A 351 -12.20 -24.82 19.40
CA LEU A 351 -12.16 -24.57 20.85
C LEU A 351 -12.04 -23.08 21.14
N ALA A 352 -11.06 -22.41 20.53
CA ALA A 352 -10.86 -20.98 20.72
C ALA A 352 -12.06 -20.17 20.22
N GLY A 353 -12.63 -20.50 19.05
CA GLY A 353 -13.82 -19.85 18.53
C GLY A 353 -15.04 -19.99 19.45
N LYS A 354 -15.21 -21.17 20.08
CA LYS A 354 -16.27 -21.41 21.07
C LYS A 354 -16.11 -20.50 22.30
N ILE A 355 -14.92 -20.46 22.90
CA ILE A 355 -14.62 -19.60 24.06
C ILE A 355 -14.90 -18.13 23.73
N LEU A 356 -14.52 -17.66 22.54
CA LEU A 356 -14.77 -16.28 22.12
C LEU A 356 -16.25 -15.99 21.87
N ASN A 357 -17.00 -16.93 21.29
CA ASN A 357 -18.45 -16.79 21.09
C ASN A 357 -19.19 -16.74 22.43
N ASP A 358 -18.84 -17.62 23.37
CA ASP A 358 -19.43 -17.67 24.71
C ASP A 358 -19.19 -16.35 25.48
N ASN A 359 -18.13 -15.62 25.12
CA ASN A 359 -17.80 -14.28 25.62
C ASN A 359 -18.33 -13.11 24.74
N ASN A 360 -19.31 -13.37 23.86
CA ASN A 360 -20.01 -12.39 23.02
C ASN A 360 -19.14 -11.67 21.99
N LEU A 361 -18.04 -12.28 21.51
CA LEU A 361 -17.35 -11.76 20.35
C LEU A 361 -18.04 -12.23 19.06
N ILE A 362 -18.13 -11.34 18.08
CA ILE A 362 -18.73 -11.67 16.78
C ILE A 362 -17.66 -12.31 15.90
N ARG A 363 -17.93 -13.53 15.43
CA ARG A 363 -17.10 -14.22 14.45
C ARG A 363 -17.26 -13.60 13.08
N ILE A 364 -16.14 -13.31 12.42
CA ILE A 364 -16.09 -12.82 11.04
C ILE A 364 -15.07 -13.60 10.22
N THR A 365 -15.14 -13.45 8.90
CA THR A 365 -14.13 -13.94 7.96
C THR A 365 -13.56 -12.75 7.21
N GLY A 366 -12.28 -12.47 7.42
CA GLY A 366 -11.59 -11.39 6.73
C GLY A 366 -11.23 -11.72 5.28
N SER A 367 -10.77 -10.70 4.56
CA SER A 367 -10.20 -10.83 3.23
C SER A 367 -8.73 -11.23 3.32
N ASP A 368 -8.32 -12.24 2.57
CA ASP A 368 -6.91 -12.62 2.48
C ASP A 368 -6.05 -11.54 1.80
N PHE A 369 -6.67 -10.73 0.95
CA PHE A 369 -5.99 -9.69 0.18
C PHE A 369 -6.35 -8.29 0.68
N CYS A 370 -5.35 -7.41 0.75
CA CYS A 370 -5.50 -6.00 1.12
C CYS A 370 -4.77 -5.09 0.12
N ARG A 371 -5.23 -3.83 -0.01
CA ARG A 371 -4.51 -2.80 -0.77
C ARG A 371 -3.42 -2.16 0.10
N SER A 372 -2.39 -1.59 -0.51
CA SER A 372 -1.29 -0.89 0.17
C SER A 372 -1.75 0.09 1.26
N ILE A 373 -2.86 0.79 1.05
CA ILE A 373 -3.41 1.74 2.02
C ILE A 373 -3.79 1.12 3.37
N LEU A 374 -4.27 -0.13 3.37
CA LEU A 374 -4.60 -0.85 4.61
C LEU A 374 -3.34 -1.42 5.26
N VAL A 375 -2.34 -1.81 4.46
CA VAL A 375 -1.03 -2.25 4.96
C VAL A 375 -0.33 -1.10 5.68
N GLU A 376 -0.20 0.05 5.02
CA GLU A 376 0.37 1.26 5.64
C GLU A 376 -0.50 1.79 6.79
N GLY A 377 -1.82 1.76 6.62
CA GLY A 377 -2.77 2.10 7.67
C GLY A 377 -2.63 1.24 8.92
N SER A 378 -2.21 -0.03 8.77
CA SER A 378 -1.89 -0.96 9.87
C SER A 378 -0.51 -0.75 10.51
N GLY A 379 0.26 0.23 10.02
CA GLY A 379 1.59 0.58 10.54
C GLY A 379 2.74 -0.17 9.88
N LEU A 380 2.49 -0.91 8.80
CA LEU A 380 3.50 -1.65 8.05
C LEU A 380 4.01 -0.85 6.84
N ASN A 381 5.25 -1.07 6.44
CA ASN A 381 5.82 -0.59 5.21
C ASN A 381 5.32 -1.44 4.03
N HIS A 382 4.33 -0.90 3.31
CA HIS A 382 3.74 -1.54 2.13
C HIS A 382 4.70 -1.71 0.94
N GLU A 383 5.89 -1.10 0.95
CA GLU A 383 6.91 -1.31 -0.08
C GLU A 383 7.97 -2.34 0.33
N ASP A 384 8.03 -2.72 1.61
CA ASP A 384 9.03 -3.65 2.12
C ASP A 384 8.56 -5.11 1.95
N PRO A 385 9.23 -5.91 1.11
CA PRO A 385 8.88 -7.32 0.93
C PRO A 385 9.14 -8.19 2.17
N ILE A 386 9.84 -7.66 3.19
CA ILE A 386 10.05 -8.33 4.47
C ILE A 386 8.83 -8.16 5.38
N GLU A 387 8.03 -7.10 5.20
CA GLU A 387 6.86 -6.85 6.03
C GLU A 387 5.58 -7.48 5.47
N THR A 388 5.39 -7.45 4.14
CA THR A 388 4.19 -8.02 3.49
C THR A 388 4.48 -8.63 2.13
N PHE A 389 3.69 -9.65 1.76
CA PHE A 389 3.75 -10.23 0.42
C PHE A 389 3.01 -9.34 -0.59
N MET A 390 3.77 -8.71 -1.48
CA MET A 390 3.24 -7.90 -2.57
C MET A 390 2.95 -8.77 -3.81
N LEU A 391 1.77 -8.63 -4.39
CA LEU A 391 1.38 -9.34 -5.60
C LEU A 391 1.73 -8.50 -6.83
N GLU A 392 2.50 -9.08 -7.75
CA GLU A 392 2.80 -8.46 -9.04
C GLU A 392 1.63 -8.62 -10.01
N ASN A 393 1.20 -7.52 -10.63
CA ASN A 393 0.17 -7.53 -11.67
C ASN A 393 0.76 -7.03 -12.99
N ASN A 394 1.09 -7.96 -13.89
CA ASN A 394 1.71 -7.65 -15.19
C ASN A 394 0.82 -6.81 -16.12
N ASN A 395 -0.47 -6.66 -15.81
CA ASN A 395 -1.46 -5.94 -16.62
C ASN A 395 -1.83 -4.55 -16.08
N GLU A 396 -1.33 -4.16 -14.89
CA GLU A 396 -1.58 -2.81 -14.38
C GLU A 396 -0.74 -1.81 -15.18
N SER A 397 -1.43 -0.91 -15.90
CA SER A 397 -0.79 0.25 -16.49
C SER A 397 0.04 0.97 -15.42
N ASN A 398 1.23 1.48 -15.76
CA ASN A 398 2.15 2.29 -14.92
C ASN A 398 1.54 3.52 -14.20
N ARG A 399 0.21 3.65 -14.16
CA ARG A 399 -0.57 4.74 -13.57
C ARG A 399 -0.96 4.51 -12.11
N ASP A 400 -0.68 3.36 -11.50
CA ASP A 400 -1.03 3.13 -10.08
C ASP A 400 0.13 2.52 -9.30
N LEU A 401 1.30 3.19 -9.36
CA LEU A 401 2.56 2.78 -8.73
C LEU A 401 2.50 2.60 -7.21
N LEU A 402 1.44 3.07 -6.53
CA LEU A 402 1.32 3.04 -5.08
C LEU A 402 0.26 2.02 -4.59
N ASN A 403 -0.69 1.62 -5.42
CA ASN A 403 -1.86 0.83 -4.99
C ASN A 403 -1.73 -0.67 -5.28
N HIS A 404 -0.62 -1.26 -4.82
CA HIS A 404 -0.39 -2.69 -4.90
C HIS A 404 -1.40 -3.52 -4.09
N MET A 405 -1.58 -4.76 -4.52
CA MET A 405 -2.29 -5.79 -3.78
C MET A 405 -1.30 -6.55 -2.91
N HIS A 406 -1.72 -6.88 -1.69
CA HIS A 406 -0.93 -7.57 -0.69
C HIS A 406 -1.68 -8.80 -0.20
N LEU A 407 -0.96 -9.89 0.02
CA LEU A 407 -1.46 -11.08 0.67
C LEU A 407 -1.12 -11.02 2.17
N VAL A 408 -2.12 -10.73 2.99
CA VAL A 408 -2.00 -10.54 4.45
C VAL A 408 -2.71 -11.63 5.24
N GLY A 409 -3.80 -12.17 4.68
CA GLY A 409 -4.61 -13.22 5.28
C GLY A 409 -5.85 -12.71 6.01
N GLY A 410 -6.95 -13.46 5.95
CA GLY A 410 -8.24 -13.07 6.53
C GLY A 410 -8.24 -13.01 8.06
N ALA A 411 -7.23 -13.57 8.72
CA ALA A 411 -7.00 -13.40 10.16
C ALA A 411 -5.90 -12.37 10.45
N SER A 412 -5.71 -11.34 9.62
CA SER A 412 -4.71 -10.27 9.86
C SER A 412 -5.34 -8.98 10.35
N LEU A 413 -4.55 -8.17 11.05
CA LEU A 413 -4.93 -6.82 11.50
C LEU A 413 -5.36 -5.93 10.32
N ALA A 414 -4.59 -5.94 9.22
CA ALA A 414 -4.90 -5.16 8.02
C ALA A 414 -6.27 -5.52 7.43
N SER A 415 -6.61 -6.81 7.39
CA SER A 415 -7.94 -7.25 6.96
C SER A 415 -9.05 -6.76 7.90
N MET A 416 -8.84 -6.79 9.22
CA MET A 416 -9.85 -6.34 10.19
C MET A 416 -10.08 -4.83 10.10
N LEU A 417 -9.01 -4.05 9.96
CA LEU A 417 -9.07 -2.60 9.80
C LEU A 417 -9.84 -2.19 8.54
N GLY A 418 -9.76 -2.98 7.47
CA GLY A 418 -10.51 -2.75 6.23
C GLY A 418 -12.03 -2.72 6.39
N ILE A 419 -12.58 -3.35 7.43
CA ILE A 419 -14.03 -3.40 7.69
C ILE A 419 -14.59 -2.00 8.01
N HIS A 420 -13.80 -1.20 8.73
CA HIS A 420 -14.26 0.09 9.28
C HIS A 420 -13.52 1.30 8.69
N ALA A 421 -12.59 1.09 7.75
CA ALA A 421 -11.88 2.18 7.10
C ALA A 421 -12.88 3.20 6.50
N LYS A 422 -12.72 4.47 6.86
CA LYS A 422 -13.57 5.59 6.45
C LYS A 422 -15.03 5.48 6.93
N GLN A 423 -15.28 4.78 8.03
CA GLN A 423 -16.62 4.64 8.62
C GLN A 423 -16.83 5.56 9.81
N LEU A 424 -18.03 6.16 9.89
CA LEU A 424 -18.55 6.83 11.09
C LEU A 424 -19.54 5.88 11.81
N ILE A 425 -19.22 5.49 13.04
CA ILE A 425 -19.94 4.48 13.83
C ILE A 425 -20.84 5.20 14.85
N MET A 426 -22.04 4.69 15.06
CA MET A 426 -22.93 5.23 16.09
C MET A 426 -22.51 4.76 17.50
N PRO A 427 -22.53 5.61 18.53
CA PRO A 427 -22.08 5.27 19.89
C PRO A 427 -22.71 4.03 20.51
N GLN A 428 -23.98 3.74 20.20
CA GLN A 428 -24.69 2.59 20.77
C GLN A 428 -24.12 1.22 20.36
N TYR A 429 -23.28 1.16 19.32
CA TYR A 429 -22.66 -0.10 18.89
C TYR A 429 -21.38 -0.45 19.64
N PHE A 430 -20.85 0.47 20.47
CA PHE A 430 -19.65 0.21 21.26
C PHE A 430 -19.98 -0.54 22.57
N PRO A 431 -19.05 -1.40 23.06
CA PRO A 431 -17.81 -1.82 22.41
C PRO A 431 -18.07 -2.82 21.28
N ILE A 432 -17.33 -2.67 20.18
CA ILE A 432 -17.37 -3.62 19.05
C ILE A 432 -16.28 -4.65 19.28
N LYS A 433 -16.63 -5.94 19.24
CA LYS A 433 -15.70 -7.05 19.49
C LYS A 433 -15.81 -8.08 18.39
N TYR A 434 -14.75 -8.23 17.61
CA TYR A 434 -14.65 -9.22 16.55
C TYR A 434 -13.52 -10.20 16.79
N TYR A 435 -13.67 -11.38 16.21
CA TYR A 435 -12.54 -12.23 15.92
C TYR A 435 -12.68 -12.86 14.54
N SER A 436 -11.53 -13.12 13.91
CA SER A 436 -11.45 -13.82 12.63
C SER A 436 -10.65 -15.10 12.78
N VAL A 437 -11.14 -16.16 12.13
CA VAL A 437 -10.47 -17.45 12.01
C VAL A 437 -10.06 -17.60 10.55
N GLY A 438 -8.77 -17.77 10.29
CA GLY A 438 -8.28 -17.83 8.92
C GLY A 438 -6.76 -17.95 8.84
N ARG A 439 -6.22 -17.68 7.66
CA ARG A 439 -4.78 -17.65 7.45
C ARG A 439 -4.20 -16.28 7.80
N GLN A 440 -2.96 -16.28 8.24
CA GLN A 440 -2.05 -15.14 8.27
C GLN A 440 -0.87 -15.47 7.36
N TYR A 441 -0.47 -14.50 6.54
CA TYR A 441 0.70 -14.62 5.69
C TYR A 441 1.74 -13.59 6.14
N THR A 442 2.93 -14.08 6.50
CA THR A 442 4.02 -13.25 7.00
C THR A 442 5.31 -13.63 6.27
N PRO A 443 6.02 -12.68 5.65
CA PRO A 443 7.33 -12.98 5.08
C PRO A 443 8.32 -13.45 6.13
N ILE A 444 9.32 -14.20 5.71
CA ILE A 444 10.34 -14.75 6.62
C ILE A 444 11.29 -13.61 7.02
N PRO A 445 11.49 -13.34 8.32
CA PRO A 445 12.46 -12.36 8.76
C PRO A 445 13.88 -12.75 8.33
N LYS A 446 14.69 -11.78 7.89
CA LYS A 446 16.10 -12.03 7.50
C LYS A 446 16.96 -12.55 8.65
N GLU A 447 16.64 -12.13 9.88
CA GLU A 447 17.37 -12.45 11.09
C GLU A 447 16.42 -13.18 12.06
N THR A 448 16.37 -14.51 11.96
CA THR A 448 15.66 -15.33 12.95
C THR A 448 16.52 -16.51 13.37
N THR A 449 16.55 -16.76 14.68
CA THR A 449 17.18 -17.93 15.28
C THR A 449 16.23 -19.13 15.32
N LEU A 450 14.94 -18.91 15.06
CA LEU A 450 13.89 -19.92 15.09
C LEU A 450 13.86 -20.69 13.77
N SER A 451 13.33 -21.92 13.81
CA SER A 451 13.22 -22.78 12.63
C SER A 451 11.94 -23.63 12.67
N GLY A 452 11.62 -24.26 11.54
CA GLY A 452 10.47 -25.15 11.41
C GLY A 452 9.13 -24.41 11.47
N LEU A 453 8.17 -24.99 12.20
CA LEU A 453 6.82 -24.44 12.37
C LEU A 453 6.79 -23.08 13.06
N PHE A 454 7.90 -22.65 13.68
CA PHE A 454 7.98 -21.35 14.36
C PHE A 454 8.14 -20.17 13.39
N THR A 455 8.63 -20.40 12.18
CA THR A 455 8.98 -19.37 11.18
C THR A 455 8.22 -19.49 9.86
N VAL A 456 7.17 -20.32 9.81
CA VAL A 456 6.40 -20.53 8.59
C VAL A 456 5.71 -19.27 8.10
N SER A 457 5.68 -19.08 6.79
CA SER A 457 5.10 -17.90 6.15
C SER A 457 3.58 -17.92 6.07
N GLN A 458 2.97 -19.07 6.31
CA GLN A 458 1.53 -19.25 6.33
C GLN A 458 1.16 -19.95 7.63
N ALA A 459 0.25 -19.34 8.39
CA ALA A 459 -0.26 -19.95 9.63
C ALA A 459 -1.77 -19.84 9.68
N SER A 460 -2.45 -20.91 10.11
CA SER A 460 -3.81 -20.75 10.64
C SER A 460 -3.74 -20.05 11.99
N ALA A 461 -4.57 -19.03 12.16
CA ALA A 461 -4.56 -18.18 13.33
C ALA A 461 -5.97 -17.71 13.69
N ILE A 462 -6.09 -17.26 14.93
CA ILE A 462 -7.23 -16.46 15.38
C ILE A 462 -6.74 -15.07 15.73
N HIS A 463 -7.39 -14.07 15.16
CA HIS A 463 -7.07 -12.68 15.39
C HIS A 463 -8.26 -11.96 16.02
N ILE A 464 -8.00 -11.24 17.10
CA ILE A 464 -8.98 -10.52 17.89
C ILE A 464 -8.89 -9.03 17.55
N PHE A 465 -10.03 -8.37 17.43
CA PHE A 465 -10.13 -6.95 17.13
C PHE A 465 -11.25 -6.30 17.93
N LEU A 466 -10.90 -5.35 18.78
CA LEU A 466 -11.83 -4.61 19.63
C LEU A 466 -11.74 -3.11 19.32
N MET A 467 -12.90 -2.47 19.20
CA MET A 467 -13.01 -1.01 19.18
C MET A 467 -13.81 -0.53 20.37
N ILE A 468 -13.27 0.45 21.07
CA ILE A 468 -13.81 0.99 22.31
C ILE A 468 -13.94 2.50 22.13
N ASN A 469 -15.04 3.07 22.61
CA ASN A 469 -15.22 4.51 22.60
C ASN A 469 -14.19 5.17 23.54
N SER A 470 -13.53 6.21 23.05
CA SER A 470 -12.36 6.79 23.72
C SER A 470 -12.71 7.81 24.81
N THR A 471 -13.98 7.91 25.21
CA THR A 471 -14.41 8.89 26.22
C THR A 471 -13.88 8.58 27.62
N GLU A 472 -13.48 7.33 27.89
CA GLU A 472 -12.98 6.91 29.20
C GLU A 472 -11.72 6.03 29.06
N CYS A 473 -10.54 6.55 29.45
CA CYS A 473 -9.28 5.78 29.47
C CYS A 473 -9.37 4.49 30.33
N THR A 474 -10.25 4.49 31.34
CA THR A 474 -10.54 3.34 32.20
C THR A 474 -11.17 2.18 31.44
N GLY A 475 -12.12 2.46 30.54
CA GLY A 475 -12.84 1.43 29.78
C GLY A 475 -11.91 0.59 28.89
N CYS A 476 -10.89 1.20 28.31
CA CYS A 476 -9.94 0.51 27.45
C CYS A 476 -9.07 -0.50 28.24
N THR A 477 -8.61 -0.11 29.44
CA THR A 477 -7.83 -1.00 30.31
C THR A 477 -8.67 -2.16 30.82
N THR A 478 -9.91 -1.89 31.23
CA THR A 478 -10.85 -2.92 31.71
C THR A 478 -11.17 -3.95 30.62
N GLU A 479 -11.41 -3.52 29.38
CA GLU A 479 -11.67 -4.47 28.29
C GLU A 479 -10.42 -5.27 27.88
N LEU A 480 -9.22 -4.69 28.01
CA LEU A 480 -7.97 -5.44 27.84
C LEU A 480 -7.84 -6.53 28.91
N GLU A 481 -8.06 -6.20 30.18
CA GLU A 481 -7.99 -7.16 31.30
C GLU A 481 -8.98 -8.31 31.12
N LYS A 482 -10.25 -8.02 30.77
CA LYS A 482 -11.23 -9.07 30.43
C LYS A 482 -10.77 -9.95 29.28
N MET A 483 -10.17 -9.36 28.25
CA MET A 483 -9.67 -10.15 27.11
C MET A 483 -8.48 -11.03 27.49
N LEU A 484 -7.60 -10.55 28.38
CA LEU A 484 -6.50 -11.36 28.91
C LEU A 484 -7.02 -12.56 29.71
N GLU A 485 -8.07 -12.38 30.52
CA GLU A 485 -8.71 -13.48 31.24
C GLU A 485 -9.26 -14.55 30.29
N ILE A 486 -9.96 -14.15 29.23
CA ILE A 486 -10.50 -15.05 28.19
C ILE A 486 -9.37 -15.80 27.47
N ILE A 487 -8.28 -15.11 27.11
CA ILE A 487 -7.14 -15.74 26.43
C ILE A 487 -6.41 -16.70 27.39
N CYS A 488 -6.24 -16.34 28.66
CA CYS A 488 -5.69 -17.24 29.68
C CYS A 488 -6.57 -18.47 29.90
N GLU A 489 -7.90 -18.33 29.92
CA GLU A 489 -8.83 -19.47 29.96
C GLU A 489 -8.57 -20.43 28.80
N PHE A 490 -8.39 -19.91 27.58
CA PHE A 490 -8.01 -20.73 26.44
C PHE A 490 -6.68 -21.46 26.65
N TYR A 491 -5.62 -20.77 27.07
CA TYR A 491 -4.31 -21.41 27.29
C TYR A 491 -4.36 -22.49 28.38
N ASN A 492 -5.11 -22.26 29.47
CA ASN A 492 -5.36 -23.25 30.52
C ASN A 492 -6.05 -24.53 30.02
N ASN A 493 -6.80 -24.46 28.91
CA ASN A 493 -7.47 -25.63 28.32
C ASN A 493 -6.58 -26.43 27.36
N ILE A 494 -5.42 -25.91 26.94
CA ILE A 494 -4.58 -26.55 25.90
C ILE A 494 -3.20 -26.99 26.38
N THR A 495 -2.67 -26.45 27.48
CA THR A 495 -1.37 -26.85 28.02
C THR A 495 -1.34 -26.67 29.54
N ASP A 496 -0.49 -27.44 30.20
CA ASP A 496 -0.24 -27.31 31.63
C ASP A 496 0.72 -26.18 31.97
N HIS A 497 1.56 -25.72 31.03
CA HIS A 497 2.60 -24.72 31.30
C HIS A 497 2.71 -23.64 30.23
N TYR A 498 2.53 -22.38 30.63
CA TYR A 498 2.76 -21.22 29.77
C TYR A 498 3.11 -19.99 30.60
N ARG A 499 3.67 -18.97 29.95
CA ARG A 499 3.92 -17.67 30.59
C ARG A 499 3.25 -16.53 29.84
N VAL A 500 2.85 -15.52 30.62
CA VAL A 500 2.32 -14.24 30.13
C VAL A 500 3.37 -13.18 30.38
N VAL A 501 3.80 -12.49 29.32
CA VAL A 501 4.93 -11.55 29.36
C VAL A 501 4.52 -10.21 28.79
N MET A 502 4.78 -9.15 29.55
CA MET A 502 4.67 -7.77 29.06
C MET A 502 5.96 -7.39 28.35
N ARG A 503 5.85 -7.04 27.07
CA ARG A 503 6.99 -6.72 26.21
C ARG A 503 7.55 -5.34 26.52
N SER A 504 8.87 -5.20 26.49
CA SER A 504 9.53 -3.90 26.68
C SER A 504 9.47 -3.02 25.45
N ALA A 505 9.67 -1.72 25.64
CA ALA A 505 9.58 -0.71 24.57
C ALA A 505 10.42 -1.01 23.30
N PRO A 506 11.64 -1.58 23.36
CA PRO A 506 12.38 -1.98 22.17
C PRO A 506 11.77 -3.15 21.37
N GLU A 507 10.94 -3.99 22.01
CA GLU A 507 10.30 -5.16 21.39
C GLU A 507 8.94 -4.82 20.74
N LEU A 508 8.41 -3.61 20.98
CA LEU A 508 7.11 -3.17 20.44
C LEU A 508 7.22 -2.72 18.98
N GLN A 509 6.18 -3.02 18.20
CA GLN A 509 5.97 -2.40 16.89
C GLN A 509 5.72 -0.90 17.04
N THR A 510 6.04 -0.13 16.00
CA THR A 510 5.89 1.33 15.98
C THR A 510 4.47 1.78 16.30
N CYS A 511 3.44 1.01 15.91
CA CYS A 511 2.03 1.31 16.15
C CYS A 511 1.53 0.93 17.56
N GLU A 512 2.24 0.09 18.31
CA GLU A 512 1.78 -0.43 19.61
C GLU A 512 2.07 0.56 20.75
N GLN A 513 1.17 0.67 21.73
CA GLN A 513 1.40 1.40 22.99
C GLN A 513 1.90 0.49 24.10
N MET A 514 1.40 -0.75 24.10
CA MET A 514 1.69 -1.82 25.06
C MET A 514 1.40 -3.15 24.38
N ARG A 515 2.19 -4.20 24.66
CA ARG A 515 2.01 -5.55 24.12
C ARG A 515 2.16 -6.59 25.23
N ILE A 516 1.22 -7.51 25.30
CA ILE A 516 1.25 -8.66 26.21
C ILE A 516 1.28 -9.92 25.35
N SER A 517 2.28 -10.76 25.58
CA SER A 517 2.58 -11.95 24.79
C SER A 517 2.35 -13.21 25.62
N PHE A 518 1.88 -14.26 24.95
CA PHE A 518 1.68 -15.59 25.49
C PHE A 518 2.74 -16.51 24.90
N GLU A 519 3.51 -17.17 25.76
CA GLU A 519 4.65 -17.96 25.33
C GLU A 519 4.60 -19.38 25.90
N LEU A 520 4.88 -20.35 25.03
CA LEU A 520 5.05 -21.77 25.36
C LEU A 520 6.53 -22.15 25.33
N TRP A 521 6.92 -23.16 26.08
CA TRP A 521 8.29 -23.65 26.08
C TRP A 521 8.55 -24.57 24.89
N SER A 522 9.66 -24.34 24.16
CA SER A 522 10.21 -25.29 23.19
C SER A 522 11.33 -26.09 23.87
N SER A 523 11.10 -27.39 24.07
CA SER A 523 12.08 -28.29 24.70
C SER A 523 13.34 -28.47 23.86
N PHE A 524 13.22 -28.44 22.53
CA PHE A 524 14.36 -28.59 21.63
C PHE A 524 15.21 -27.31 21.57
N SER A 525 14.56 -26.16 21.44
CA SER A 525 15.25 -24.87 21.29
C SER A 525 15.64 -24.22 22.61
N GLU A 526 15.25 -24.82 23.74
CA GLU A 526 15.48 -24.32 25.11
C GLU A 526 15.08 -22.86 25.32
N GLN A 527 13.99 -22.45 24.69
CA GLN A 527 13.50 -21.09 24.78
C GLN A 527 11.98 -21.05 24.73
N TYR A 528 11.43 -19.95 25.22
CA TYR A 528 10.01 -19.67 25.12
C TYR A 528 9.68 -19.08 23.75
N ILE A 529 8.64 -19.62 23.12
CA ILE A 529 8.16 -19.23 21.80
C ILE A 529 6.86 -18.46 21.96
N GLU A 530 6.79 -17.27 21.38
CA GLU A 530 5.54 -16.50 21.33
C GLU A 530 4.53 -17.16 20.39
N VAL A 531 3.45 -17.66 20.96
CA VAL A 531 2.36 -18.34 20.26
C VAL A 531 1.16 -17.43 20.01
N GLY A 532 1.07 -16.33 20.76
CA GLY A 532 0.05 -15.30 20.59
C GLY A 532 0.41 -14.02 21.35
N HIS A 533 -0.30 -12.93 21.05
CA HIS A 533 -0.17 -11.65 21.74
C HIS A 533 -1.44 -10.83 21.62
N ILE A 534 -1.58 -9.84 22.50
CA ILE A 534 -2.58 -8.79 22.41
C ILE A 534 -1.94 -7.44 22.73
N SER A 535 -2.29 -6.44 21.93
CA SER A 535 -1.68 -5.12 21.99
C SER A 535 -2.71 -4.00 22.06
N LEU A 536 -2.35 -2.95 22.79
CA LEU A 536 -3.11 -1.71 22.87
C LEU A 536 -2.55 -0.73 21.83
N TYR A 537 -3.41 -0.19 20.98
CA TYR A 537 -3.02 0.75 19.91
C TYR A 537 -3.60 2.17 20.10
N GLY A 538 -4.56 2.35 21.01
CA GLY A 538 -5.19 3.66 21.18
C GLY A 538 -5.87 4.14 19.89
N LYS A 539 -5.77 5.45 19.61
CA LYS A 539 -6.35 6.09 18.41
C LYS A 539 -5.47 5.97 17.14
N TYR A 540 -4.40 5.17 17.16
CA TYR A 540 -3.37 5.19 16.10
C TYR A 540 -3.91 4.80 14.72
N PHE A 541 -4.67 3.70 14.64
CA PHE A 541 -5.26 3.24 13.37
C PHE A 541 -6.51 4.03 13.00
N SER A 542 -7.33 4.40 13.98
CA SER A 542 -8.57 5.16 13.73
C SER A 542 -8.30 6.54 13.14
N LYS A 543 -7.27 7.26 13.62
CA LYS A 543 -6.80 8.52 12.99
C LYS A 543 -6.27 8.30 11.56
N ARG A 544 -5.53 7.20 11.31
CA ARG A 544 -4.96 6.89 9.98
C ARG A 544 -5.99 6.49 8.94
N LEU A 545 -6.99 5.71 9.34
CA LEU A 545 -7.99 5.12 8.46
C LEU A 545 -9.35 5.83 8.53
N LEU A 546 -9.43 6.98 9.20
CA LEU A 546 -10.66 7.77 9.39
C LEU A 546 -11.83 6.93 9.95
N ILE A 547 -11.55 6.13 10.98
CA ILE A 547 -12.57 5.39 11.71
C ILE A 547 -13.06 6.28 12.84
N GLY A 548 -14.27 6.80 12.76
CA GLY A 548 -14.80 7.76 13.75
C GLY A 548 -16.10 7.30 14.39
N TYR A 549 -16.53 8.01 15.44
CA TYR A 549 -17.88 7.92 15.97
C TYR A 549 -18.42 9.31 16.36
N GLU A 550 -19.74 9.45 16.42
CA GLU A 550 -20.38 10.71 16.78
C GLU A 550 -20.41 10.92 18.30
N THR A 551 -20.16 12.14 18.76
CA THR A 551 -20.33 12.56 20.16
C THR A 551 -21.22 13.79 20.22
N PRO A 552 -21.79 14.14 21.39
CA PRO A 552 -22.53 15.40 21.54
C PRO A 552 -21.71 16.64 21.17
N GLU A 553 -20.39 16.58 21.30
CA GLU A 553 -19.44 17.68 21.06
C GLU A 553 -18.86 17.67 19.63
N GLY A 554 -19.07 16.60 18.84
CA GLY A 554 -18.55 16.49 17.49
C GLY A 554 -18.30 15.05 17.04
N LYS A 555 -17.10 14.80 16.51
CA LYS A 555 -16.65 13.47 16.06
C LYS A 555 -15.38 13.11 16.78
N GLU A 556 -15.30 11.86 17.24
CA GLU A 556 -14.14 11.32 17.93
C GLU A 556 -13.64 10.03 17.28
N PHE A 557 -12.42 9.64 17.63
CA PHE A 557 -11.79 8.42 17.13
C PHE A 557 -11.79 7.33 18.22
N PRO A 558 -12.24 6.10 17.94
CA PRO A 558 -12.23 5.02 18.91
C PRO A 558 -10.81 4.52 19.16
N SER A 559 -10.62 3.94 20.34
CA SER A 559 -9.40 3.21 20.71
C SER A 559 -9.48 1.77 20.22
N ILE A 560 -8.38 1.22 19.71
CA ILE A 560 -8.29 -0.16 19.20
C ILE A 560 -7.40 -1.02 20.11
N ILE A 561 -7.88 -2.22 20.41
CA ILE A 561 -7.12 -3.32 21.00
C ILE A 561 -7.18 -4.47 19.99
N SER A 562 -6.03 -5.07 19.68
CA SER A 562 -6.00 -6.14 18.69
C SER A 562 -4.78 -7.04 18.87
N GLY A 563 -4.84 -8.26 18.36
CA GLY A 563 -3.72 -9.18 18.40
C GLY A 563 -4.08 -10.58 17.93
N THR A 564 -3.04 -11.38 17.70
CA THR A 564 -3.17 -12.79 17.34
C THR A 564 -3.29 -13.62 18.61
N MET A 565 -4.48 -14.13 18.90
CA MET A 565 -4.73 -14.97 20.07
C MET A 565 -3.90 -16.24 20.05
N LEU A 566 -3.80 -16.87 18.87
CA LEU A 566 -3.05 -18.11 18.67
C LEU A 566 -2.53 -18.24 17.24
N SER A 567 -1.40 -18.93 17.10
CA SER A 567 -0.86 -19.47 15.84
C SER A 567 -0.77 -20.99 15.93
N VAL A 568 -1.54 -21.69 15.08
CA VAL A 568 -1.63 -23.16 15.11
C VAL A 568 -0.25 -23.82 14.92
N PRO A 569 0.57 -23.45 13.91
CA PRO A 569 1.89 -24.07 13.71
C PRO A 569 2.80 -23.92 14.94
N ARG A 570 2.80 -22.73 15.58
CA ARG A 570 3.65 -22.48 16.74
C ARG A 570 3.22 -23.30 17.96
N ILE A 571 1.92 -23.36 18.24
CA ILE A 571 1.40 -24.19 19.34
C ILE A 571 1.69 -25.67 19.06
N LEU A 572 1.42 -26.14 17.84
CA LEU A 572 1.69 -27.52 17.44
C LEU A 572 3.18 -27.87 17.61
N GLY A 573 4.08 -26.98 17.18
CA GLY A 573 5.52 -27.17 17.35
C GLY A 573 5.93 -27.34 18.81
N CYS A 574 5.42 -26.49 19.72
CA CYS A 574 5.67 -26.63 21.14
C CYS A 574 5.11 -27.94 21.72
N LEU A 575 3.86 -28.29 21.41
CA LEU A 575 3.22 -29.49 21.94
C LEU A 575 3.86 -30.79 21.41
N LEU A 576 4.34 -30.81 20.16
CA LEU A 576 5.10 -31.96 19.64
C LEU A 576 6.38 -32.19 20.42
N GLU A 577 7.06 -31.12 20.85
CA GLU A 577 8.31 -31.20 21.61
C GLU A 577 8.13 -31.59 23.09
N GLU A 578 6.91 -31.66 23.60
CA GLU A 578 6.63 -32.13 24.96
C GLU A 578 6.84 -33.65 25.10
N ASN A 579 6.60 -34.42 24.03
CA ASN A 579 6.80 -35.86 24.03
C ASN A 579 7.34 -36.37 22.67
N PRO A 580 8.62 -36.76 22.61
CA PRO A 580 9.28 -37.20 21.38
C PRO A 580 8.74 -38.49 20.75
N ASP A 581 8.01 -39.30 21.51
CA ASP A 581 7.58 -40.64 21.10
C ASP A 581 6.08 -40.72 20.78
N LYS A 582 5.29 -39.73 21.20
CA LYS A 582 3.85 -39.67 20.91
C LYS A 582 3.32 -38.24 20.94
N PHE A 583 2.38 -37.93 20.06
CA PHE A 583 1.62 -36.69 20.13
C PHE A 583 0.34 -36.91 20.94
N VAL A 584 0.18 -36.19 22.04
CA VAL A 584 -1.03 -36.28 22.89
C VAL A 584 -1.84 -35.00 22.69
N ILE A 585 -2.98 -35.12 22.01
CA ILE A 585 -3.88 -33.99 21.83
C ILE A 585 -4.57 -33.69 23.17
N PRO A 586 -4.57 -32.43 23.64
CA PRO A 586 -5.30 -32.02 24.84
C PRO A 586 -6.79 -32.40 24.77
N SER A 587 -7.32 -32.96 25.86
CA SER A 587 -8.68 -33.53 25.91
C SER A 587 -9.77 -32.54 25.49
N LYS A 588 -9.63 -31.27 25.90
CA LYS A 588 -10.56 -30.18 25.53
C LYS A 588 -10.61 -29.89 24.04
N ILE A 589 -9.51 -30.15 23.32
CA ILE A 589 -9.45 -30.02 21.86
C ILE A 589 -10.11 -31.24 21.22
N VAL A 590 -9.87 -32.45 21.73
CA VAL A 590 -10.52 -33.69 21.26
C VAL A 590 -12.04 -33.59 21.36
N GLU A 591 -12.56 -33.01 22.43
CA GLU A 591 -14.01 -32.74 22.60
C GLU A 591 -14.62 -31.91 21.45
N GLN A 592 -13.80 -31.16 20.71
CA GLN A 592 -14.25 -30.34 19.57
C GLN A 592 -14.08 -31.03 18.21
N MET A 593 -13.54 -32.25 18.16
CA MET A 593 -13.29 -32.99 16.92
C MET A 593 -14.40 -34.02 16.66
N PRO A 594 -15.20 -33.86 15.60
CA PRO A 594 -16.22 -34.85 15.25
C PRO A 594 -15.56 -36.17 14.79
N ASN A 595 -15.99 -37.31 15.34
CA ASN A 595 -15.54 -38.66 14.98
C ASN A 595 -14.06 -38.95 15.23
N TYR A 596 -13.44 -38.33 16.24
CA TYR A 596 -12.07 -38.70 16.65
C TYR A 596 -12.09 -40.11 17.27
N HIS A 597 -11.79 -41.10 16.44
CA HIS A 597 -11.35 -42.43 16.88
C HIS A 597 -9.84 -42.43 16.73
N THR A 598 -9.11 -42.74 17.80
CA THR A 598 -7.65 -42.85 17.78
C THR A 598 -7.26 -43.79 16.64
N ILE A 599 -6.73 -43.24 15.55
CA ILE A 599 -6.27 -44.05 14.42
C ILE A 599 -4.97 -44.71 14.91
N GLY A 600 -5.04 -45.90 15.50
CA GLY A 600 -3.85 -46.71 15.75
C GLY A 600 -3.64 -47.36 17.12
N THR A 601 -4.68 -47.78 17.85
CA THR A 601 -4.49 -48.80 18.92
C THR A 601 -4.71 -50.25 18.47
N GLU A 602 -4.93 -50.52 17.17
CA GLU A 602 -5.17 -51.89 16.67
C GLU A 602 -4.33 -52.32 15.45
N LEU A 603 -3.21 -51.66 15.15
CA LEU A 603 -2.27 -52.18 14.15
C LEU A 603 -0.85 -52.26 14.73
N ASN A 604 -0.58 -53.48 15.21
CA ASN A 604 0.66 -54.09 15.72
C ASN A 604 0.92 -54.03 17.22
#